data_AF-A0AAW0BB51-F1
#
_entry.id   AF-A0AAW0BB51-F1
#
_cell.length_a   1.000
_cell.length_b   1.000
_cell.length_c   1.000
_cell.angle_alpha   90.00
_cell.angle_beta   90.00
_cell.angle_gamma   90.00
#
_symmetry.space_group_name_H-M   'P 1'
#
loop_
_entity.id
_entity.type
_entity.pdbx_description
1 polymer ?
#
loop_
_entity_poly.entity_id
_entity_poly.type
_entity_poly.pdbx_seq_one_letter_code
_entity_poly.pdbx_strand_id
1 'polypeptide(L)'
;MAPDDDTQKRLRFIDELQLAAPEQADVVGGQLMSFVEGLDLQNQQDVMNSCLLAQLAANKQFNKETQTEDWYKYYANVLETVGWVVRTFSFDKVDNAEQSGTVDALVIDIMSNVLSGKDLDLLKRAIEALKNSDNGLRIFNSLAKSGQQASFSLGVCNQASNGNVLFQIGYYYYSTNVDITNVLFFKFVDTTVNFSQGNQEMELNTEVYGTVREQVLEKLGKNASEFIDNLEI
;
A
#
# COMPACT_ATOMS: atom_id res chain seq x y z
N MET A 1 -9.94 -27.66 -14.53
CA MET A 1 -10.31 -26.90 -15.75
C MET A 1 -9.30 -25.77 -15.84
N ALA A 2 -8.57 -25.62 -16.96
CA ALA A 2 -7.60 -24.53 -17.07
C ALA A 2 -8.36 -23.18 -17.10
N PRO A 3 -7.84 -22.12 -16.47
CA PRO A 3 -8.45 -20.80 -16.54
C PRO A 3 -8.50 -20.32 -18.00
N ASP A 4 -9.55 -19.60 -18.38
CA ASP A 4 -9.65 -19.03 -19.73
C ASP A 4 -8.60 -17.93 -19.96
N ASP A 5 -8.37 -17.58 -21.23
CA ASP A 5 -7.33 -16.64 -21.67
C ASP A 5 -7.47 -15.23 -21.04
N ASP A 6 -8.70 -14.81 -20.72
CA ASP A 6 -8.96 -13.53 -20.08
C ASP A 6 -8.62 -13.60 -18.58
N THR A 7 -8.93 -14.71 -17.93
CA THR A 7 -8.48 -15.00 -16.55
C THR A 7 -6.95 -15.08 -16.46
N GLN A 8 -6.27 -15.67 -17.46
CA GLN A 8 -4.80 -15.71 -17.54
C GLN A 8 -4.18 -14.32 -17.70
N LYS A 9 -4.75 -13.45 -18.55
CA LYS A 9 -4.30 -12.05 -18.71
C LYS A 9 -4.52 -11.21 -17.45
N ARG A 10 -5.64 -11.41 -16.75
CA ARG A 10 -5.92 -10.76 -15.45
C ARG A 10 -4.92 -11.15 -14.38
N LEU A 11 -4.60 -12.45 -14.27
CA LEU A 11 -3.58 -12.96 -13.37
C LEU A 11 -2.22 -12.36 -13.69
N ARG A 12 -1.86 -12.25 -14.97
CA ARG A 12 -0.60 -11.66 -15.42
C ARG A 12 -0.47 -10.16 -15.10
N PHE A 13 -1.54 -9.38 -15.19
CA PHE A 13 -1.52 -7.96 -14.79
C PHE A 13 -1.32 -7.80 -13.27
N ILE A 14 -1.95 -8.68 -12.48
CA ILE A 14 -1.74 -8.73 -11.03
C ILE A 14 -0.30 -9.17 -10.72
N ASP A 15 0.24 -10.14 -11.45
CA ASP A 15 1.64 -10.57 -11.34
C ASP A 15 2.63 -9.47 -11.78
N GLU A 16 2.25 -8.58 -12.71
CA GLU A 16 3.06 -7.43 -13.15
C GLU A 16 3.01 -6.25 -12.16
N LEU A 17 1.97 -6.18 -11.34
CA LEU A 17 1.89 -5.29 -10.17
C LEU A 17 2.66 -5.87 -8.98
N GLN A 18 2.79 -7.19 -8.89
CA GLN A 18 3.68 -7.84 -7.93
C GLN A 18 5.13 -7.59 -8.35
N LEU A 19 5.95 -7.17 -7.39
CA LEU A 19 7.38 -7.12 -7.65
C LEU A 19 7.86 -8.56 -7.66
N ALA A 20 8.39 -9.02 -8.79
CA ALA A 20 9.21 -10.23 -8.83
C ALA A 20 10.50 -9.99 -8.01
N ALA A 21 10.38 -10.06 -6.69
CA ALA A 21 11.50 -10.10 -5.76
C ALA A 21 11.25 -11.26 -4.79
N PRO A 22 12.21 -12.18 -4.61
CA PRO A 22 12.07 -13.37 -3.76
C PRO A 22 12.04 -13.07 -2.25
N GLU A 23 11.75 -11.84 -1.84
CA GLU A 23 11.71 -11.44 -0.42
C GLU A 23 10.44 -10.63 -0.12
N GLN A 24 9.34 -11.35 0.11
CA GLN A 24 8.29 -10.98 1.06
C GLN A 24 7.64 -9.58 0.94
N ALA A 25 7.78 -8.84 -0.16
CA ALA A 25 7.20 -7.51 -0.29
C ALA A 25 6.72 -7.15 -1.70
N ASP A 26 5.58 -6.45 -1.77
CA ASP A 26 4.89 -6.08 -3.01
C ASP A 26 4.48 -4.61 -3.03
N VAL A 27 4.41 -4.03 -4.24
CA VAL A 27 3.92 -2.65 -4.45
C VAL A 27 2.52 -2.68 -5.07
N VAL A 28 1.50 -2.35 -4.29
CA VAL A 28 0.10 -2.38 -4.75
C VAL A 28 -0.51 -0.99 -4.61
N GLY A 29 -0.74 -0.30 -5.74
CA GLY A 29 -1.38 1.03 -5.73
C GLY A 29 -0.57 2.14 -5.06
N GLY A 30 0.76 2.01 -4.96
CA GLY A 30 1.59 2.94 -4.19
C GLY A 30 1.70 2.59 -2.69
N GLN A 31 1.28 1.38 -2.31
CA GLN A 31 1.49 0.81 -0.99
C GLN A 31 2.60 -0.23 -1.06
N LEU A 32 3.64 -0.13 -0.21
CA LEU A 32 4.65 -1.17 -0.05
C LEU A 32 4.22 -2.12 1.09
N MET A 33 3.74 -3.30 0.73
CA MET A 33 3.28 -4.32 1.69
C MET A 33 4.39 -5.33 1.90
N SER A 34 4.72 -5.64 3.16
CA SER A 34 5.67 -6.71 3.51
C SER A 34 4.95 -7.83 4.26
N PHE A 35 5.32 -9.09 4.04
CA PHE A 35 4.65 -10.27 4.60
C PHE A 35 5.64 -11.10 5.39
N VAL A 36 5.30 -11.45 6.63
CA VAL A 36 6.17 -12.35 7.41
C VAL A 36 6.30 -13.72 6.76
N GLU A 37 7.47 -14.32 6.93
CA GLU A 37 7.72 -15.68 6.50
C GLU A 37 6.66 -16.65 7.04
N GLY A 38 6.13 -17.50 6.15
CA GLY A 38 5.11 -18.50 6.50
C GLY A 38 3.67 -18.00 6.51
N LEU A 39 3.41 -16.72 6.19
CA LEU A 39 2.04 -16.29 5.90
C LEU A 39 1.53 -16.97 4.63
N ASP A 40 0.35 -17.56 4.70
CA ASP A 40 -0.25 -18.29 3.58
C ASP A 40 -0.40 -17.42 2.32
N LEU A 41 -0.15 -18.01 1.14
CA LEU A 41 -0.18 -17.27 -0.13
C LEU A 41 -1.57 -16.72 -0.46
N GLN A 42 -2.65 -17.44 -0.12
CA GLN A 42 -4.01 -16.93 -0.31
C GLN A 42 -4.24 -15.71 0.58
N ASN A 43 -3.76 -15.75 1.82
CA ASN A 43 -3.85 -14.62 2.74
C ASN A 43 -3.08 -13.39 2.22
N GLN A 44 -1.88 -13.57 1.66
CA GLN A 44 -1.12 -12.47 1.02
C GLN A 44 -1.93 -11.85 -0.13
N GLN A 45 -2.48 -12.70 -1.00
CA GLN A 45 -3.31 -12.25 -2.12
C GLN A 45 -4.58 -11.53 -1.67
N ASP A 46 -5.25 -12.03 -0.63
CA ASP A 46 -6.47 -11.43 -0.09
C ASP A 46 -6.21 -10.02 0.48
N VAL A 47 -5.08 -9.82 1.16
CA VAL A 47 -4.65 -8.49 1.61
C VAL A 47 -4.43 -7.57 0.42
N MET A 48 -3.62 -7.98 -0.56
CA MET A 48 -3.33 -7.15 -1.74
C MET A 48 -4.61 -6.78 -2.50
N ASN A 49 -5.48 -7.76 -2.76
CA ASN A 49 -6.71 -7.56 -3.52
C ASN A 49 -7.72 -6.68 -2.79
N SER A 50 -7.89 -6.88 -1.47
CA SER A 50 -8.81 -6.05 -0.67
C SER A 50 -8.36 -4.60 -0.61
N CYS A 51 -7.07 -4.35 -0.37
CA CYS A 51 -6.50 -3.01 -0.35
C CYS A 51 -6.54 -2.33 -1.73
N LEU A 52 -6.24 -3.06 -2.81
CA LEU A 52 -6.35 -2.52 -4.18
C LEU A 52 -7.79 -2.15 -4.52
N LEU A 53 -8.76 -3.02 -4.19
CA LEU A 53 -10.17 -2.74 -4.42
C LEU A 53 -10.61 -1.47 -3.69
N ALA A 54 -10.26 -1.33 -2.41
CA ALA A 54 -10.61 -0.18 -1.60
C ALA A 54 -10.01 1.12 -2.17
N GLN A 55 -8.74 1.10 -2.59
CA GLN A 55 -8.09 2.25 -3.21
C GLN A 55 -8.76 2.66 -4.53
N LEU A 56 -8.99 1.71 -5.44
CA LEU A 56 -9.62 1.99 -6.73
C LEU A 56 -11.04 2.53 -6.54
N ALA A 57 -11.80 1.95 -5.61
CA ALA A 57 -13.15 2.39 -5.31
C ALA A 57 -13.17 3.81 -4.71
N ALA A 58 -12.25 4.14 -3.80
CA ALA A 58 -12.13 5.47 -3.22
C ALA A 58 -11.65 6.52 -4.24
N ASN A 59 -10.65 6.18 -5.07
CA ASN A 59 -10.15 7.05 -6.15
C ASN A 59 -11.24 7.41 -7.17
N LYS A 60 -12.20 6.50 -7.40
CA LYS A 60 -13.33 6.75 -8.30
C LYS A 60 -14.32 7.79 -7.74
N GLN A 61 -14.41 7.92 -6.41
CA GLN A 61 -15.39 8.78 -5.75
C GLN A 61 -14.81 10.13 -5.31
N PHE A 62 -13.54 10.15 -4.91
CA PHE A 62 -12.92 11.29 -4.27
C PHE A 62 -11.51 11.53 -4.80
N ASN A 63 -11.12 12.80 -4.87
CA ASN A 63 -9.73 13.15 -5.11
C ASN A 63 -8.92 12.94 -3.81
N LYS A 64 -7.93 12.04 -3.84
CA LYS A 64 -7.11 11.69 -2.66
C LYS A 64 -6.37 12.87 -2.03
N GLU A 65 -6.05 13.91 -2.81
CA GLU A 65 -5.25 15.06 -2.39
C GLU A 65 -6.12 16.22 -1.86
N THR A 66 -7.27 16.48 -2.48
CA THR A 66 -8.14 17.61 -2.11
C THR A 66 -9.33 17.21 -1.24
N GLN A 67 -9.67 15.92 -1.17
CA GLN A 67 -10.79 15.35 -0.42
C GLN A 67 -10.36 14.16 0.46
N THR A 68 -9.17 14.26 1.07
CA THR A 68 -8.50 13.16 1.77
C THR A 68 -9.35 12.50 2.87
N GLU A 69 -10.11 13.27 3.65
CA GLU A 69 -10.94 12.71 4.73
C GLU A 69 -12.09 11.86 4.17
N ASP A 70 -12.80 12.35 3.16
CA ASP A 70 -13.90 11.61 2.53
C ASP A 70 -13.37 10.39 1.75
N TRP A 71 -12.22 10.55 1.09
CA TRP A 71 -11.51 9.44 0.45
C TRP A 71 -11.19 8.34 1.47
N TYR A 72 -10.62 8.70 2.63
CA TYR A 72 -10.25 7.72 3.65
C TYR A 72 -11.46 7.04 4.27
N LYS A 73 -12.54 7.78 4.57
CA LYS A 73 -13.79 7.19 5.07
C LYS A 73 -14.35 6.15 4.11
N TYR A 74 -14.30 6.45 2.80
CA TYR A 74 -14.77 5.50 1.79
C TYR A 74 -13.85 4.29 1.66
N TYR A 75 -12.53 4.51 1.65
CA TYR A 75 -11.53 3.44 1.66
C TYR A 75 -11.74 2.48 2.85
N ALA A 76 -11.84 3.01 4.07
CA ALA A 76 -12.09 2.22 5.28
C ALA A 76 -13.42 1.46 5.20
N ASN A 77 -14.50 2.11 4.73
CA ASN A 77 -15.80 1.46 4.56
C ASN A 77 -15.74 0.28 3.58
N VAL A 78 -14.98 0.39 2.47
CA VAL A 78 -14.79 -0.73 1.54
C VAL A 78 -14.03 -1.88 2.20
N LEU A 79 -12.95 -1.58 2.93
CA LEU A 79 -12.19 -2.59 3.67
C LEU A 79 -13.07 -3.32 4.70
N GLU A 80 -13.84 -2.58 5.50
CA GLU A 80 -14.76 -3.12 6.49
C GLU A 80 -15.81 -4.03 5.83
N THR A 81 -16.34 -3.61 4.68
CA THR A 81 -17.33 -4.40 3.92
C THR A 81 -16.77 -5.75 3.47
N VAL A 82 -15.48 -5.84 3.16
CA VAL A 82 -14.84 -7.09 2.71
C VAL A 82 -14.24 -7.91 3.86
N GLY A 83 -14.38 -7.49 5.11
CA GLY A 83 -14.01 -8.30 6.28
C GLY A 83 -12.80 -7.80 7.07
N TRP A 84 -12.33 -6.58 6.82
CA TRP A 84 -11.35 -5.94 7.69
C TRP A 84 -12.02 -5.35 8.94
N VAL A 85 -11.30 -5.41 10.06
CA VAL A 85 -11.67 -4.72 11.30
C VAL A 85 -10.56 -3.76 11.65
N VAL A 86 -10.85 -2.46 11.69
CA VAL A 86 -9.91 -1.45 12.16
C VAL A 86 -9.82 -1.54 13.68
N ARG A 87 -8.62 -1.83 14.20
CA ARG A 87 -8.36 -1.93 15.64
C ARG A 87 -7.89 -0.60 16.21
N THR A 88 -6.99 0.07 15.50
CA THR A 88 -6.49 1.39 15.88
C THR A 88 -6.30 2.25 14.63
N PHE A 89 -6.49 3.55 14.79
CA PHE A 89 -6.20 4.54 13.77
C PHE A 89 -5.73 5.84 14.44
N SER A 90 -4.70 6.45 13.88
CA SER A 90 -4.19 7.75 14.27
C SER A 90 -3.86 8.55 13.02
N PHE A 91 -3.95 9.87 13.13
CA PHE A 91 -3.55 10.79 12.07
C PHE A 91 -2.98 12.05 12.71
N ASP A 92 -1.74 12.37 12.36
CA ASP A 92 -0.99 13.46 12.96
C ASP A 92 -0.15 14.19 11.91
N LYS A 93 0.14 15.48 12.19
CA LYS A 93 1.20 16.19 11.49
C LYS A 93 2.54 15.80 12.12
N VAL A 94 3.58 15.75 11.30
CA VAL A 94 4.95 15.49 11.75
C VAL A 94 5.71 16.80 11.74
N ASP A 95 6.00 17.32 12.94
CA ASP A 95 6.81 18.52 13.10
C ASP A 95 8.29 18.23 12.88
N ASN A 96 9.01 19.15 12.26
CA ASN A 96 10.45 19.07 11.98
C ASN A 96 10.88 17.81 11.21
N ALA A 97 10.03 17.32 10.30
CA ALA A 97 10.28 16.13 9.46
C ALA A 97 11.65 16.15 8.76
N GLU A 98 12.13 17.35 8.40
CA GLU A 98 13.42 17.57 7.75
C GLU A 98 14.63 17.11 8.57
N GLN A 99 14.53 17.01 9.90
CA GLN A 99 15.64 16.60 10.78
C GLN A 99 16.08 15.16 10.55
N SER A 100 15.21 14.31 10.01
CA SER A 100 15.52 12.92 9.66
C SER A 100 16.43 12.79 8.43
N GLY A 101 16.62 13.88 7.68
CA GLY A 101 17.47 13.95 6.48
C GLY A 101 16.84 13.32 5.23
N THR A 102 16.15 12.19 5.36
CA THR A 102 15.41 11.54 4.26
C THR A 102 14.05 11.01 4.70
N VAL A 103 13.15 10.83 3.73
CA VAL A 103 11.80 10.31 3.96
C VAL A 103 11.82 8.87 4.49
N ASP A 104 12.67 7.99 3.96
CA ASP A 104 12.80 6.60 4.42
C ASP A 104 13.28 6.54 5.88
N ALA A 105 14.25 7.37 6.26
CA ALA A 105 14.71 7.47 7.64
C ALA A 105 13.59 7.94 8.59
N LEU A 106 12.83 8.96 8.18
CA LEU A 106 11.68 9.46 8.95
C LEU A 106 10.60 8.39 9.12
N VAL A 107 10.24 7.71 8.05
CA VAL A 107 9.19 6.68 8.08
C VAL A 107 9.61 5.47 8.93
N ILE A 108 10.88 5.06 8.86
CA ILE A 108 11.42 3.99 9.72
C ILE A 108 11.36 4.40 11.20
N ASP A 109 11.70 5.65 11.52
CA ASP A 109 11.62 6.18 12.89
C ASP A 109 10.17 6.17 13.41
N ILE A 110 9.23 6.68 12.61
CA ILE A 110 7.80 6.62 12.92
C ILE A 110 7.34 5.18 13.16
N MET A 111 7.64 4.27 12.22
CA MET A 111 7.19 2.87 12.28
C MET A 111 7.85 2.10 13.42
N SER A 112 8.96 2.57 13.99
CA SER A 112 9.55 1.97 15.18
C SER A 112 8.67 2.10 16.43
N ASN A 113 7.72 3.03 16.43
CA ASN A 113 6.70 3.17 17.48
C ASN A 113 5.49 2.25 17.27
N VAL A 114 5.34 1.67 16.08
CA VAL A 114 4.19 0.83 15.67
C VAL A 114 4.60 -0.65 15.60
N LEU A 115 5.77 -0.92 15.04
CA LEU A 115 6.32 -2.25 14.81
C LEU A 115 7.40 -2.57 15.85
N SER A 116 7.49 -3.85 16.22
CA SER A 116 8.50 -4.31 17.17
C SER A 116 9.41 -5.37 16.58
N GLY A 117 10.69 -5.36 16.99
CA GLY A 117 11.68 -6.39 16.67
C GLY A 117 11.71 -6.79 15.19
N LYS A 118 11.40 -8.06 14.93
CA LYS A 118 11.47 -8.69 13.60
C LYS A 118 10.59 -8.01 12.53
N ASP A 119 9.50 -7.36 12.93
CA ASP A 119 8.56 -6.75 11.98
C ASP A 119 9.13 -5.42 11.45
N LEU A 120 9.75 -4.63 12.33
CA LEU A 120 10.48 -3.43 11.91
C LEU A 120 11.67 -3.80 11.01
N ASP A 121 12.38 -4.89 11.32
CA ASP A 121 13.49 -5.37 10.49
C ASP A 121 13.01 -5.86 9.12
N LEU A 122 11.83 -6.51 9.06
CA LEU A 122 11.21 -6.88 7.79
C LEU A 122 10.87 -5.66 6.94
N LEU A 123 10.26 -4.64 7.54
CA LEU A 123 9.94 -3.40 6.83
C LEU A 123 11.21 -2.72 6.27
N LYS A 124 12.28 -2.65 7.06
CA LYS A 124 13.57 -2.11 6.60
C LYS A 124 14.14 -2.88 5.41
N ARG A 125 14.07 -4.23 5.44
CA ARG A 125 14.48 -5.06 4.31
C ARG A 125 13.64 -4.79 3.06
N ALA A 126 12.32 -4.65 3.20
CA ALA A 126 11.44 -4.33 2.08
C ALA A 126 11.75 -2.96 1.47
N ILE A 127 12.02 -1.94 2.29
CA ILE A 127 12.44 -0.61 1.81
C ILE A 127 13.77 -0.71 1.05
N GLU A 128 14.76 -1.45 1.57
CA GLU A 128 16.05 -1.64 0.90
C GLU A 128 15.91 -2.46 -0.38
N ALA A 129 15.05 -3.48 -0.42
CA ALA A 129 14.75 -4.23 -1.64
C ALA A 129 14.11 -3.34 -2.71
N LEU A 130 13.16 -2.47 -2.33
CA LEU A 130 12.56 -1.50 -3.23
C LEU A 130 13.61 -0.52 -3.79
N LYS A 131 14.53 -0.06 -2.95
CA LYS A 131 15.65 0.81 -3.37
C LYS A 131 16.52 0.19 -4.46
N ASN A 132 16.75 -1.13 -4.35
CA ASN A 132 17.61 -1.89 -5.26
C ASN A 132 16.86 -2.45 -6.48
N SER A 133 15.56 -2.15 -6.63
CA SER A 133 14.73 -2.55 -7.77
C SER A 133 14.36 -1.35 -8.61
N ASP A 134 15.08 -1.14 -9.73
CA ASP A 134 14.80 -0.02 -10.65
C ASP A 134 13.34 0.00 -11.12
N ASN A 135 12.79 -1.17 -11.46
CA ASN A 135 11.41 -1.29 -11.91
C ASN A 135 10.42 -1.02 -10.76
N GLY A 136 10.64 -1.61 -9.59
CA GLY A 136 9.76 -1.41 -8.43
C GLY A 136 9.73 0.02 -7.97
N LEU A 137 10.90 0.66 -7.89
CA LEU A 137 11.03 2.05 -7.51
C LEU A 137 10.34 2.98 -8.51
N ARG A 138 10.46 2.70 -9.83
CA ARG A 138 9.75 3.45 -10.88
C ARG A 138 8.23 3.33 -10.73
N ILE A 139 7.71 2.11 -10.55
CA ILE A 139 6.28 1.86 -10.36
C ILE A 139 5.78 2.57 -9.10
N PHE A 140 6.44 2.34 -7.96
CA PHE A 140 6.11 2.98 -6.69
C PHE A 140 6.07 4.50 -6.82
N ASN A 141 7.11 5.12 -7.36
CA ASN A 141 7.16 6.57 -7.56
C ASN A 141 6.06 7.09 -8.49
N SER A 142 5.70 6.34 -9.53
CA SER A 142 4.64 6.75 -10.48
C SER A 142 3.25 6.75 -9.85
N LEU A 143 3.01 5.86 -8.88
CA LEU A 143 1.73 5.74 -8.17
C LEU A 143 1.65 6.67 -6.96
N ALA A 144 2.79 6.99 -6.37
CA ALA A 144 2.90 7.67 -5.09
C ALA A 144 3.12 9.19 -5.17
N LYS A 145 3.31 9.80 -6.35
CA LYS A 145 3.61 11.24 -6.45
C LYS A 145 2.89 11.98 -7.57
N SER A 146 2.71 13.28 -7.36
CA SER A 146 2.22 14.25 -8.33
C SER A 146 2.98 15.57 -8.14
N GLY A 147 3.96 15.84 -9.01
CA GLY A 147 4.82 17.03 -8.93
C GLY A 147 5.54 17.18 -7.59
N GLN A 148 5.05 18.13 -6.78
CA GLN A 148 5.63 18.52 -5.48
C GLN A 148 4.96 17.84 -4.29
N GLN A 149 4.04 16.89 -4.54
CA GLN A 149 3.29 16.16 -3.53
C GLN A 149 3.50 14.66 -3.67
N ALA A 150 3.53 13.96 -2.55
CA ALA A 150 3.57 12.51 -2.50
C ALA A 150 2.60 11.97 -1.45
N SER A 151 1.97 10.85 -1.79
CA SER A 151 1.09 10.08 -0.93
C SER A 151 1.37 8.60 -1.14
N PHE A 152 1.78 7.92 -0.07
CA PHE A 152 2.17 6.52 -0.10
C PHE A 152 1.83 5.86 1.23
N SER A 153 1.94 4.54 1.28
CA SER A 153 1.85 3.81 2.53
C SER A 153 2.77 2.60 2.52
N LEU A 154 3.09 2.12 3.71
CA LEU A 154 3.90 0.92 3.88
C LEU A 154 3.60 0.23 5.20
N GLY A 155 3.75 -1.08 5.23
CA GLY A 155 3.38 -1.85 6.40
C GLY A 155 3.79 -3.31 6.36
N VAL A 156 3.49 -3.99 7.46
CA VAL A 156 3.82 -5.40 7.68
C VAL A 156 2.55 -6.19 7.97
N CYS A 157 2.39 -7.27 7.21
CA CYS A 157 1.34 -8.27 7.35
C CYS A 157 1.88 -9.45 8.15
N ASN A 158 1.15 -9.79 9.20
CA ASN A 158 1.45 -10.81 10.19
C ASN A 158 0.32 -11.83 10.27
N GLN A 159 0.66 -13.07 10.64
CA GLN A 159 -0.33 -14.05 11.06
C GLN A 159 -0.80 -13.72 12.49
N ALA A 160 -2.06 -13.36 12.66
CA ALA A 160 -2.66 -13.20 13.98
C ALA A 160 -2.82 -14.56 14.67
N SER A 161 -2.84 -14.58 16.00
CA SER A 161 -2.89 -15.81 16.82
C SER A 161 -4.16 -16.65 16.61
N ASN A 162 -5.21 -16.05 16.05
CA ASN A 162 -6.50 -16.68 15.76
C ASN A 162 -6.62 -17.19 14.32
N GLY A 163 -5.57 -17.12 13.51
CA GLY A 163 -5.59 -17.56 12.10
C GLY A 163 -5.93 -16.46 11.08
N ASN A 164 -6.33 -15.26 11.54
CA ASN A 164 -6.54 -14.10 10.68
C ASN A 164 -5.23 -13.40 10.29
N VAL A 165 -5.30 -12.41 9.40
CA VAL A 165 -4.14 -11.59 9.02
C VAL A 165 -4.19 -10.26 9.77
N LEU A 166 -3.13 -9.91 10.49
CA LEU A 166 -2.94 -8.59 11.06
C LEU A 166 -2.13 -7.75 10.08
N PHE A 167 -2.57 -6.53 9.80
CA PHE A 167 -1.83 -5.57 8.99
C PHE A 167 -1.60 -4.28 9.78
N GLN A 168 -0.32 -3.97 10.01
CA GLN A 168 0.12 -2.74 10.63
C GLN A 168 0.73 -1.85 9.53
N ILE A 169 0.07 -0.73 9.24
CA ILE A 169 0.36 0.11 8.08
C ILE A 169 0.45 1.58 8.49
N GLY A 170 1.48 2.25 7.96
CA GLY A 170 1.63 3.70 7.98
C GLY A 170 1.22 4.32 6.65
N TYR A 171 0.43 5.38 6.69
CA TYR A 171 0.07 6.23 5.56
C TYR A 171 0.80 7.56 5.69
N TYR A 172 1.37 8.02 4.60
CA TYR A 172 2.21 9.21 4.59
C TYR A 172 1.78 10.12 3.46
N TYR A 173 1.68 11.40 3.78
CA TYR A 173 1.52 12.46 2.81
C TYR A 173 2.56 13.52 3.09
N TYR A 174 3.26 13.97 2.06
CA TYR A 174 4.08 15.17 2.18
C TYR A 174 4.05 16.03 0.94
N SER A 175 4.21 17.33 1.16
CA SER A 175 4.38 18.31 0.09
C SER A 175 5.66 19.10 0.32
N THR A 176 6.29 19.52 -0.78
CA THR A 176 7.51 20.30 -0.74
C THR A 176 7.42 21.53 -1.66
N ASN A 177 8.43 22.39 -1.62
CA ASN A 177 8.58 23.52 -2.55
C ASN A 177 9.36 23.16 -3.85
N VAL A 178 9.74 21.89 -4.03
CA VAL A 178 10.48 21.39 -5.19
C VAL A 178 9.84 20.12 -5.75
N ASP A 179 10.19 19.74 -6.97
CA ASP A 179 9.66 18.51 -7.54
C ASP A 179 10.23 17.27 -6.85
N ILE A 180 9.34 16.33 -6.53
CA ILE A 180 9.70 15.05 -5.93
C ILE A 180 10.15 14.11 -7.04
N THR A 181 11.42 13.71 -6.99
CA THR A 181 12.03 12.75 -7.93
C THR A 181 11.93 11.32 -7.43
N ASN A 182 12.08 11.12 -6.13
CA ASN A 182 11.98 9.83 -5.46
C ASN A 182 11.17 10.01 -4.17
N VAL A 183 10.15 9.19 -3.96
CA VAL A 183 9.21 9.35 -2.84
C VAL A 183 9.84 8.93 -1.52
N LEU A 184 10.28 7.68 -1.41
CA LEU A 184 10.86 7.17 -0.16
C LEU A 184 12.29 7.67 0.06
N PHE A 185 13.06 7.89 -1.01
CA PHE A 185 14.46 8.30 -0.90
C PHE A 185 14.67 9.79 -1.16
N PHE A 186 13.62 10.60 -1.01
CA PHE A 186 13.72 12.05 -1.06
C PHE A 186 14.64 12.56 0.06
N LYS A 187 15.53 13.50 -0.28
CA LYS A 187 16.41 14.15 0.69
C LYS A 187 15.87 15.53 1.05
N PHE A 188 15.78 15.80 2.34
CA PHE A 188 15.40 17.11 2.86
C PHE A 188 16.61 18.06 2.83
N VAL A 189 16.90 18.66 1.67
CA VAL A 189 18.04 19.58 1.48
C VAL A 189 17.52 20.91 0.95
N ASP A 190 17.61 21.97 1.77
CA ASP A 190 17.11 23.31 1.44
C ASP A 190 15.62 23.34 1.00
N THR A 191 14.83 22.41 1.56
CA THR A 191 13.41 22.24 1.24
C THR A 191 12.51 22.56 2.42
N THR A 192 11.41 23.27 2.17
CA THR A 192 10.28 23.35 3.10
C THR A 192 9.41 22.11 2.89
N VAL A 193 9.10 21.39 3.96
CA VAL A 193 8.30 20.16 3.90
C VAL A 193 7.12 20.27 4.86
N ASN A 194 5.93 19.97 4.37
CA ASN A 194 4.80 19.64 5.23
C ASN A 194 4.63 18.13 5.19
N PHE A 195 4.61 17.49 6.35
CA PHE A 195 4.53 16.03 6.45
C PHE A 195 3.39 15.64 7.39
N SER A 196 2.57 14.71 6.94
CA SER A 196 1.47 14.12 7.71
C SER A 196 1.63 12.60 7.71
N GLN A 197 1.30 12.01 8.84
CA GLN A 197 1.24 10.57 9.00
C GLN A 197 -0.16 10.12 9.40
N GLY A 198 -0.46 8.87 9.13
CA GLY A 198 -1.46 8.12 9.86
C GLY A 198 -0.99 6.70 10.09
N ASN A 199 -1.26 6.13 11.26
CA ASN A 199 -0.93 4.75 11.57
C ASN A 199 -2.20 3.97 11.84
N GLN A 200 -2.29 2.78 11.28
CA GLN A 200 -3.45 1.92 11.38
C GLN A 200 -3.02 0.49 11.69
N GLU A 201 -3.73 -0.13 12.63
CA GLU A 201 -3.74 -1.58 12.81
C GLU A 201 -5.11 -2.10 12.39
N MET A 202 -5.13 -3.08 11.49
CA MET A 202 -6.34 -3.70 10.99
C MET A 202 -6.16 -5.21 10.91
N GLU A 203 -7.25 -5.94 11.10
CA GLU A 203 -7.26 -7.41 11.04
C GLU A 203 -8.24 -7.87 9.96
N LEU A 204 -7.77 -8.70 9.03
CA LEU A 204 -8.60 -9.33 8.02
C LEU A 204 -9.15 -10.63 8.56
N ASN A 205 -10.47 -10.69 8.73
CA ASN A 205 -11.13 -11.96 8.99
C ASN A 205 -11.12 -12.81 7.70
N THR A 206 -10.29 -13.84 7.69
CA THR A 206 -10.04 -14.65 6.49
C THR A 206 -11.25 -15.50 6.10
N GLU A 207 -12.10 -15.89 7.06
CA GLU A 207 -13.34 -16.60 6.79
C GLU A 207 -14.36 -15.68 6.11
N VAL A 208 -14.56 -14.46 6.64
CA VAL A 208 -15.47 -13.46 6.07
C VAL A 208 -15.00 -13.06 4.68
N TYR A 209 -13.72 -12.70 4.51
CA TYR A 209 -13.17 -12.36 3.20
C TYR A 209 -13.33 -13.52 2.22
N GLY A 210 -13.14 -14.75 2.70
CA GLY A 210 -13.32 -15.95 1.90
C GLY A 210 -14.70 -16.08 1.25
N THR A 211 -15.75 -15.53 1.87
CA THR A 211 -17.12 -15.53 1.30
C THR A 211 -17.32 -14.53 0.15
N VAL A 212 -16.48 -13.50 0.06
CA VAL A 212 -16.58 -12.43 -0.95
C VAL A 212 -15.40 -12.39 -1.93
N ARG A 213 -14.38 -13.23 -1.74
CA ARG A 213 -13.14 -13.25 -2.53
C ARG A 213 -13.37 -13.23 -4.03
N GLU A 214 -14.24 -14.12 -4.54
CA GLU A 214 -14.52 -14.19 -5.98
C GLU A 214 -15.14 -12.89 -6.52
N GLN A 215 -15.99 -12.23 -5.75
CA GLN A 215 -16.61 -10.95 -6.13
C GLN A 215 -15.58 -9.81 -6.15
N VAL A 216 -14.62 -9.82 -5.22
CA VAL A 216 -13.50 -8.88 -5.21
C VAL A 216 -12.65 -9.06 -6.47
N LEU A 217 -12.24 -10.31 -6.77
CA LEU A 217 -11.45 -10.63 -7.96
C LEU A 217 -12.18 -10.27 -9.25
N GLU A 218 -13.48 -10.52 -9.34
CA GLU A 218 -14.29 -10.14 -10.50
C GLU A 218 -14.32 -8.61 -10.70
N LYS A 219 -14.49 -7.83 -9.63
CA LYS A 219 -14.44 -6.36 -9.68
C LYS A 219 -13.07 -5.85 -10.12
N LEU A 220 -11.98 -6.42 -9.59
CA LEU A 220 -10.63 -6.02 -9.98
C LEU A 220 -10.34 -6.38 -11.45
N GLY A 221 -10.72 -7.58 -11.88
CA GLY A 221 -10.57 -8.03 -13.27
C GLY A 221 -11.31 -7.14 -14.27
N LYS A 222 -12.52 -6.69 -13.94
CA LYS A 222 -13.27 -5.72 -14.76
C LYS A 222 -12.56 -4.38 -14.90
N ASN A 223 -12.00 -3.84 -13.81
CA ASN A 223 -11.23 -2.59 -13.87
C ASN A 223 -9.95 -2.75 -14.71
N ALA A 224 -9.27 -3.90 -14.63
CA ALA A 224 -8.10 -4.18 -15.47
C ALA A 224 -8.46 -4.22 -16.96
N SER A 225 -9.57 -4.89 -17.32
CA SER A 225 -10.08 -4.90 -18.70
C SER A 225 -10.44 -3.49 -19.17
N GLU A 226 -11.20 -2.74 -18.38
CA GLU A 226 -11.57 -1.35 -18.71
C GLU A 226 -10.35 -0.46 -18.87
N PHE A 227 -9.32 -0.62 -18.05
CA PHE A 227 -8.07 0.13 -18.21
C PHE A 227 -7.39 -0.19 -19.53
N ILE A 228 -7.23 -1.49 -19.85
CA ILE A 228 -6.63 -1.95 -21.11
C ILE A 228 -7.41 -1.45 -22.32
N ASP A 229 -8.74 -1.54 -22.30
CA ASP A 229 -9.62 -1.11 -23.39
C ASP A 229 -9.54 0.40 -23.65
N ASN A 230 -9.20 1.19 -22.64
CA ASN A 230 -9.08 2.65 -22.71
C ASN A 230 -7.63 3.15 -22.88
N LEU A 231 -6.66 2.26 -23.06
CA LEU A 231 -5.29 2.67 -23.41
C LEU A 231 -5.28 3.24 -24.84
N GLU A 232 -5.01 4.54 -24.96
CA GLU A 232 -4.72 5.15 -26.27
C GLU A 232 -3.35 4.64 -26.76
N ILE A 233 -3.40 3.68 -27.69
CA ILE A 233 -2.26 3.18 -28.48
C ILE A 233 -2.47 3.42 -29.96
#